data_AF-A0A9K3EEM6-F1
#
_entry.id   AF-A0A9K3EEM6-F1
#
_cell.length_a   1.000
_cell.length_b   1.000
_cell.length_c   1.000
_cell.angle_alpha   90.00
_cell.angle_beta   90.00
_cell.angle_gamma   90.00
#
_symmetry.space_group_name_H-M   'P 1'
#
loop_
_entity.id
_entity.type
_entity.pdbx_description
1 polymer ?
#
loop_
_entity_poly.entity_id
_entity_poly.type
_entity_poly.pdbx_seq_one_letter_code
_entity_poly.pdbx_strand_id
1 'polypeptide(L)'
;MEEVVALIFHGCKLVKDLEETLPNISNQPHFLISSCDEISRVFGNVREHLNLPPLDYGHHEPPHAMDMVLHEQLSLHQHHGMEAIASQELGGGQNAETDVAHSSLKQTRKR
;
A
#
# COMPACT_ATOMS: atom_id res chain seq x y z
N MET A 1 -1.09 21.23 4.29
CA MET A 1 -0.33 22.51 4.24
C MET A 1 -0.23 23.18 5.62
N GLU A 2 -1.30 23.29 6.40
CA GLU A 2 -1.23 23.88 7.76
C GLU A 2 -0.22 23.19 8.68
N GLU A 3 -0.15 21.85 8.64
CA GLU A 3 0.85 21.07 9.37
C GLU A 3 2.29 21.42 8.95
N VAL A 4 2.53 21.62 7.65
CA VAL A 4 3.84 22.03 7.13
C VAL A 4 4.22 23.41 7.65
N VAL A 5 3.26 24.34 7.68
CA VAL A 5 3.46 25.68 8.24
C VAL A 5 3.76 25.62 9.75
N ALA A 6 3.05 24.77 10.49
CA ALA A 6 3.32 24.56 11.92
C ALA A 6 4.73 23.99 12.17
N LEU A 7 5.15 23.00 11.37
CA LEU A 7 6.50 22.44 11.44
C LEU A 7 7.58 23.48 11.11
N ILE A 8 7.35 24.35 10.12
CA ILE A 8 8.27 25.46 9.80
C ILE A 8 8.39 26.40 10.99
N PHE A 9 7.28 26.83 11.58
CA PHE A 9 7.33 27.71 12.76
C PHE A 9 8.00 27.05 13.97
N HIS A 10 7.78 25.75 14.16
CA HIS A 10 8.48 24.97 15.18
C HIS A 10 9.99 24.98 14.95
N GLY A 11 10.43 24.68 13.72
CA GLY A 11 11.85 24.72 13.36
C GLY A 11 12.47 26.11 13.57
N CYS A 12 11.77 27.18 13.18
CA CYS A 12 12.22 28.55 13.43
C CYS A 12 12.34 28.89 14.91
N LYS A 13 11.42 28.37 15.75
CA LYS A 13 11.51 28.55 17.20
C LYS A 13 12.76 27.86 17.77
N LEU A 14 13.01 26.59 17.38
CA LEU A 14 14.20 25.87 17.82
C LEU A 14 15.51 26.60 17.45
N VAL A 15 15.57 27.18 16.25
CA VAL A 15 16.73 27.97 15.82
C VAL A 15 16.92 29.20 16.69
N LYS A 16 15.85 29.93 17.02
CA LYS A 16 15.93 31.11 17.90
C LYS A 16 16.33 30.74 19.32
N ASP A 17 15.73 29.69 19.88
CA ASP A 17 16.06 29.21 21.21
C ASP A 17 17.53 28.77 21.27
N LEU A 18 18.04 28.14 20.20
CA LEU A 18 19.46 27.80 20.06
C LEU A 18 20.36 29.04 19.97
N GLU A 19 19.98 30.05 19.20
CA GLU A 19 20.72 31.32 19.06
C GLU A 19 20.85 32.05 20.41
N GLU A 20 19.76 32.14 21.17
CA GLU A 20 19.74 32.78 22.49
C GLU A 20 20.56 32.00 23.54
N THR A 21 20.56 30.67 23.45
CA THR A 21 21.30 29.81 24.38
C THR A 21 22.76 29.61 24.01
N LEU A 22 23.14 29.87 22.75
CA LEU A 22 24.46 29.62 22.16
C LEU A 22 25.63 30.14 23.00
N PRO A 23 25.60 31.37 23.55
CA PRO A 23 26.68 31.85 24.41
C PRO A 23 26.95 30.95 25.62
N ASN A 24 25.90 30.33 26.18
CA ASN A 24 25.97 29.49 27.38
C ASN A 24 26.42 28.04 27.08
N ILE A 25 26.11 27.53 25.90
CA ILE A 25 26.34 26.14 25.49
C ILE A 25 27.48 25.98 24.48
N SER A 26 28.16 27.07 24.11
CA SER A 26 29.30 27.08 23.17
C SER A 26 30.42 26.10 23.54
N ASN A 27 30.59 25.80 24.83
CA ASN A 27 31.56 24.83 25.34
C ASN A 27 30.98 23.41 25.55
N GLN A 28 29.75 23.15 25.10
CA GLN A 28 29.05 21.88 25.26
C GLN A 28 28.71 21.28 23.89
N PRO A 29 29.69 20.68 23.19
CA PRO A 29 29.52 20.21 21.81
C PRO A 29 28.40 19.17 21.66
N HIS A 30 28.20 18.31 22.66
CA HIS A 30 27.13 17.32 22.63
C HIS A 30 25.73 17.95 22.57
N PHE A 31 25.51 19.05 23.30
CA PHE A 31 24.24 19.75 23.31
C PHE A 31 23.99 20.51 21.99
N LEU A 32 25.05 21.11 21.43
CA LEU A 32 25.00 21.74 20.10
C LEU A 32 24.65 20.73 19.01
N ILE A 33 25.33 19.58 18.99
CA ILE A 33 25.06 18.50 18.03
C ILE A 33 23.60 18.04 18.15
N SER A 34 23.13 17.78 19.37
CA SER A 34 21.74 17.36 19.60
C SER A 34 20.73 18.39 19.10
N SER A 35 20.98 19.69 19.35
CA SER A 35 20.10 20.77 18.91
C SER A 35 20.08 20.90 17.39
N CYS A 36 21.24 20.77 16.74
CA CYS A 36 21.35 20.78 15.28
C CYS A 36 20.66 19.56 14.64
N ASP A 37 20.77 18.38 15.25
CA ASP A 37 20.09 17.16 14.77
C ASP A 37 18.57 17.30 14.85
N GLU A 38 18.06 17.92 15.92
CA GLU A 38 16.63 18.18 16.09
C GLU A 38 16.12 19.17 15.03
N ILE A 39 16.81 20.30 14.84
CA ILE A 39 16.49 21.28 13.79
C ILE A 39 16.49 20.61 12.41
N SER A 40 17.53 19.82 12.11
CA SER A 40 17.67 19.09 10.85
C SER A 40 16.51 18.12 10.63
N ARG A 41 16.06 17.42 11.68
CA ARG A 41 14.92 16.51 11.61
C ARG A 41 13.62 17.23 11.30
N VAL A 42 13.35 18.35 11.98
CA VAL A 42 12.13 19.14 11.76
C VAL A 42 12.04 19.63 10.31
N PHE A 43 13.12 20.22 9.78
CA PHE A 43 13.14 20.67 8.39
C PHE A 43 13.20 19.52 7.37
N GLY A 44 13.77 18.37 7.76
CA GLY A 44 13.68 17.12 7.00
C GLY A 44 12.23 16.69 6.79
N ASN A 45 11.43 16.68 7.86
CA ASN A 45 10.00 16.35 7.80
C ASN A 45 9.24 17.36 6.93
N VAL A 46 9.51 18.67 7.06
CA VAL A 46 8.91 19.69 6.18
C VAL A 46 9.16 19.38 4.71
N ARG A 47 10.41 19.06 4.36
CA ARG A 47 10.79 18.69 2.99
C ARG A 47 10.06 17.44 2.51
N GLU A 48 9.95 16.42 3.36
CA GLU A 48 9.22 15.19 3.03
C GLU A 48 7.74 15.49 2.75
N HIS A 49 7.06 16.24 3.61
CA HIS A 49 5.66 16.61 3.41
C HIS A 49 5.42 17.46 2.15
N LEU A 50 6.40 18.29 1.74
CA LEU A 50 6.32 19.07 0.50
C LEU A 50 6.60 18.23 -0.76
N ASN A 51 7.38 17.15 -0.62
CA ASN A 51 7.73 16.25 -1.72
C ASN A 51 6.72 15.12 -1.91
N LEU A 52 5.78 14.94 -0.98
CA LEU A 52 4.67 14.01 -1.19
C LEU A 52 3.89 14.47 -2.42
N PRO A 53 3.68 13.58 -3.42
CA PRO A 53 2.78 13.92 -4.51
C PRO A 53 1.42 14.29 -3.92
N PRO A 54 0.68 15.23 -4.52
CA PRO A 54 -0.69 15.47 -4.14
C PRO A 54 -1.37 14.10 -4.19
N LEU A 55 -1.78 13.57 -3.03
CA LEU A 55 -2.63 12.40 -3.04
C LEU A 55 -3.82 12.79 -3.91
N ASP A 56 -3.93 12.11 -5.04
CA ASP A 56 -5.07 12.16 -5.91
C ASP A 56 -6.26 11.67 -5.08
N TYR A 57 -6.92 12.59 -4.38
CA TYR A 57 -8.21 12.40 -3.72
C TYR A 57 -9.30 12.30 -4.80
N GLY A 58 -9.08 11.46 -5.81
CA GLY A 58 -9.69 11.54 -7.12
C GLY A 58 -10.10 10.21 -7.72
N HIS A 59 -10.21 9.11 -6.96
CA HIS A 59 -11.04 7.97 -7.41
C HIS A 59 -11.41 7.01 -6.28
N HIS A 60 -12.37 7.42 -5.45
CA HIS A 60 -13.27 6.46 -4.82
C HIS A 60 -14.44 6.25 -5.79
N GLU A 61 -14.26 5.40 -6.81
CA GLU A 61 -15.39 4.69 -7.39
C GLU A 61 -15.61 3.48 -6.46
N PRO A 62 -16.69 3.45 -5.67
CA PRO A 62 -17.04 2.23 -4.96
C PRO A 62 -17.29 1.12 -5.98
N PRO A 63 -16.69 -0.08 -5.85
CA PRO A 63 -16.99 -1.18 -6.75
C PRO A 63 -18.37 -1.76 -6.43
N HIS A 64 -19.45 -1.04 -6.76
CA HIS A 64 -20.83 -1.51 -6.54
C HIS A 64 -21.85 -0.67 -7.34
N ALA A 65 -22.12 -1.07 -8.59
CA ALA A 65 -23.41 -0.79 -9.26
C ALA A 65 -23.61 -1.54 -10.59
N MET A 66 -22.58 -2.11 -11.22
CA MET A 66 -22.73 -2.79 -12.52
C MET A 66 -23.15 -4.26 -12.42
N ASP A 67 -23.21 -4.83 -11.20
CA ASP A 67 -23.49 -6.26 -10.97
C ASP A 67 -24.97 -6.58 -10.67
N MET A 68 -25.87 -5.59 -10.71
CA MET A 68 -27.31 -5.83 -10.50
C MET A 68 -28.08 -6.18 -11.78
N VAL A 69 -27.53 -5.93 -12.97
CA VAL A 69 -28.26 -6.17 -14.23
C VAL A 69 -28.05 -7.59 -14.77
N LEU A 70 -26.94 -8.26 -14.43
CA LEU A 70 -26.69 -9.64 -14.88
C LEU A 70 -27.40 -10.71 -14.03
N HIS A 71 -27.80 -10.40 -12.80
CA HIS A 71 -28.45 -11.39 -11.93
C HIS A 71 -29.96 -11.56 -12.20
N GLU A 72 -30.63 -10.55 -12.77
CA GLU A 72 -32.08 -10.62 -13.00
C GLU A 72 -32.47 -11.30 -14.32
N GLN A 73 -31.62 -11.28 -15.35
CA GLN A 73 -31.93 -11.99 -16.61
C GLN A 73 -31.82 -13.52 -16.51
N LEU A 74 -31.07 -14.07 -15.56
CA LEU A 74 -30.91 -15.52 -15.42
C LEU A 74 -32.07 -16.21 -14.66
N SER A 75 -32.88 -15.48 -13.88
CA SER A 75 -33.98 -16.08 -13.11
C SER A 75 -35.28 -16.24 -13.89
N LEU A 76 -35.47 -15.55 -15.03
CA LEU A 76 -36.74 -15.58 -15.76
C LEU A 76 -36.84 -16.72 -16.80
N HIS A 77 -35.78 -17.52 -17.02
CA HIS A 77 -35.76 -18.56 -18.05
C HIS A 77 -35.88 -20.01 -17.53
N GLN A 78 -35.94 -20.22 -16.22
CA GLN A 78 -35.90 -21.58 -15.63
C GLN A 78 -37.27 -22.27 -15.47
N HIS A 79 -38.37 -21.70 -16.00
CA HIS A 79 -39.71 -22.23 -15.74
C HIS A 79 -40.38 -23.02 -16.88
N HIS A 80 -39.71 -23.26 -18.01
CA HIS A 80 -40.27 -24.08 -19.09
C HIS A 80 -39.18 -24.94 -19.74
N GLY A 81 -39.08 -26.20 -19.31
CA GLY A 81 -38.16 -27.16 -19.94
C GLY A 81 -38.02 -28.48 -19.21
N MET A 82 -39.11 -29.11 -18.77
CA MET A 82 -39.10 -30.51 -18.37
C MET A 82 -40.09 -31.29 -19.22
N GLU A 83 -39.68 -31.65 -20.44
CA GLU A 83 -40.22 -32.83 -21.13
C GLU A 83 -39.06 -33.69 -21.64
N ALA A 84 -39.11 -34.95 -21.18
CA ALA A 84 -38.48 -36.19 -21.59
C ALA A 84 -37.47 -36.21 -22.77
N ILE A 85 -36.45 -37.07 -22.65
CA ILE A 85 -36.45 -38.41 -23.29
C ILE A 85 -35.26 -39.23 -22.78
N ALA A 86 -35.57 -40.49 -22.48
CA ALA A 86 -34.69 -41.56 -22.08
C ALA A 86 -33.84 -42.09 -23.25
N SER A 87 -32.62 -42.55 -22.93
CA SER A 87 -32.05 -43.87 -23.30
C SER A 87 -30.58 -43.84 -23.72
N GLN A 88 -29.84 -44.80 -23.15
CA GLN A 88 -28.76 -45.60 -23.75
C GLN A 88 -27.43 -44.90 -24.07
N GLU A 89 -26.27 -45.54 -24.01
CA GLU A 89 -25.74 -46.70 -23.28
C GLU A 89 -24.23 -46.73 -23.64
N LEU A 90 -23.41 -47.19 -22.71
CA LEU A 90 -22.13 -47.90 -22.93
C LEU A 90 -20.88 -47.18 -23.48
N GLY A 91 -19.78 -47.44 -22.76
CA GLY A 91 -18.38 -47.32 -23.20
C GLY A 91 -17.68 -46.11 -22.61
N GLY A 92 -16.57 -46.19 -21.87
CA GLY A 92 -15.57 -47.26 -21.73
C GLY A 92 -14.18 -46.60 -21.77
N GLY A 93 -13.30 -46.95 -20.83
CA GLY A 93 -11.86 -46.60 -20.83
C GLY A 93 -11.52 -45.28 -20.13
N GLN A 94 -10.97 -45.25 -18.91
CA GLN A 94 -9.61 -45.62 -18.46
C GLN A 94 -8.48 -44.69 -18.92
N ASN A 95 -7.59 -44.42 -17.94
CA ASN A 95 -6.24 -43.81 -18.00
C ASN A 95 -6.25 -42.27 -17.84
N ALA A 96 -6.00 -41.70 -16.66
CA ALA A 96 -4.75 -41.67 -15.88
C ALA A 96 -3.56 -41.15 -16.68
N GLU A 97 -3.18 -39.89 -16.49
CA GLU A 97 -1.77 -39.51 -16.38
C GLU A 97 -1.60 -38.19 -15.62
N THR A 98 -0.82 -38.30 -14.56
CA THR A 98 -0.27 -37.26 -13.70
C THR A 98 0.87 -36.54 -14.41
N ASP A 99 1.03 -35.23 -14.21
CA ASP A 99 2.40 -34.69 -14.12
C ASP A 99 2.45 -33.53 -13.10
N VAL A 100 3.22 -33.80 -12.06
CA VAL A 100 3.50 -32.93 -10.92
C VAL A 100 4.82 -32.22 -11.23
N ALA A 101 4.77 -30.89 -11.36
CA ALA A 101 5.95 -30.07 -11.54
C ALA A 101 6.87 -30.15 -10.31
N HIS A 102 8.00 -30.84 -10.45
CA HIS A 102 9.07 -30.87 -9.45
C HIS A 102 9.84 -29.53 -9.43
N SER A 103 9.57 -28.72 -8.40
CA SER A 103 10.49 -27.71 -7.89
C SER A 103 11.58 -28.41 -7.08
N SER A 104 12.86 -28.23 -7.44
CA SER A 104 13.96 -28.52 -6.53
C SER A 104 15.18 -27.64 -6.80
N LEU A 105 15.35 -26.70 -5.87
CA LEU A 105 16.54 -25.96 -5.50
C LEU A 105 17.86 -26.76 -5.66
N LYS A 106 18.86 -26.16 -6.31
CA LYS A 106 20.27 -26.43 -5.97
C LYS A 106 21.06 -25.14 -5.76
N GLN A 107 21.16 -24.85 -4.49
CA GLN A 107 22.15 -24.04 -3.80
C GLN A 107 23.55 -24.68 -3.91
N THR A 108 24.54 -23.92 -4.38
CA THR A 108 25.98 -24.15 -4.10
C THR A 108 26.71 -22.83 -4.41
N ARG A 109 26.91 -21.95 -3.42
CA ARG A 109 27.97 -21.94 -2.39
C ARG A 109 29.38 -21.78 -2.98
N LYS A 110 29.81 -20.51 -2.93
CA LYS A 110 31.17 -19.95 -2.82
C LYS A 110 32.28 -20.97 -2.53
N ARG A 111 33.35 -20.89 -3.32
CA ARG A 111 34.71 -20.70 -2.82
C ARG A 111 35.60 -20.10 -3.89
#